data_AF-W7VYU5-F1
#
_entry.id   AF-W7VYU5-F1
#
_cell.length_a   1.000
_cell.length_b   1.000
_cell.length_c   1.000
_cell.angle_alpha   90.00
_cell.angle_beta   90.00
_cell.angle_gamma   90.00
#
_symmetry.space_group_name_H-M   'P 1'
#
loop_
_entity.id
_entity.type
_entity.pdbx_description
1 polymer ?
#
loop_
_entity_poly.entity_id
_entity_poly.type
_entity_poly.pdbx_seq_one_letter_code
_entity_poly.pdbx_strand_id
1 'polypeptide(L)'
;MPLFHIHGLIAGVLAPLSAGSQVFCTPGFNALKFFAWMDEAKPTWYTAVPTMHQAIVQRAKGNADVIARNPLRFLRSSSSSMPPQVIKELEEIFKAPLIEPTA
;
A
#
# COMPACT_ATOMS: atom_id res chain seq x y z
N MET A 1 6.59 -1.93 5.27
CA MET A 1 6.98 -0.92 6.29
C MET A 1 7.95 -1.55 7.27
N PRO A 2 8.97 -0.84 7.79
CA PRO A 2 9.92 -1.41 8.75
C PRO A 2 9.27 -1.73 10.10
N LEU A 3 9.57 -2.91 10.66
CA LEU A 3 8.96 -3.41 11.91
C LEU A 3 9.52 -2.78 13.19
N PHE A 4 10.57 -1.97 13.09
CA PHE A 4 11.10 -1.17 14.20
C PHE A 4 10.42 0.21 14.34
N HIS A 5 9.42 0.49 13.51
CA HIS A 5 8.58 1.70 13.61
C HIS A 5 7.12 1.34 13.87
N ILE A 6 6.42 2.17 14.63
CA ILE A 6 5.01 1.96 15.00
C ILE A 6 4.08 1.74 13.79
N HIS A 7 4.32 2.43 12.67
CA HIS A 7 3.57 2.22 11.43
C HIS A 7 3.71 0.78 10.94
N GLY A 8 4.93 0.22 10.89
CA GLY A 8 5.14 -1.16 10.47
C GLY A 8 4.67 -2.18 11.50
N LEU A 9 5.07 -2.03 12.76
CA LEU A 9 4.76 -3.00 13.81
C LEU A 9 3.28 -3.04 14.16
N ILE A 10 2.71 -1.89 14.55
CA ILE A 10 1.33 -1.83 15.03
C ILE A 10 0.37 -1.88 13.85
N ALA A 11 0.46 -0.92 12.94
CA ALA A 11 -0.54 -0.79 11.88
C ALA A 11 -0.35 -1.78 10.72
N GLY A 12 0.89 -2.22 10.47
CA GLY A 12 1.21 -3.17 9.40
C GLY A 12 1.15 -4.64 9.80
N VAL A 13 1.29 -4.98 11.10
CA VAL A 13 1.37 -6.37 11.57
C VAL A 13 0.36 -6.67 12.68
N LEU A 14 0.50 -6.05 13.87
CA LEU A 14 -0.26 -6.47 15.05
C LEU A 14 -1.76 -6.18 14.93
N ALA A 15 -2.16 -5.00 14.44
CA ALA A 15 -3.57 -4.66 14.27
C ALA A 15 -4.27 -5.50 13.17
N PRO A 16 -3.66 -5.74 11.99
CA PRO A 16 -4.22 -6.69 11.03
C PRO A 16 -4.36 -8.11 11.59
N LEU A 17 -3.34 -8.62 12.28
CA LEU A 17 -3.38 -9.97 12.87
C LEU A 17 -4.44 -10.09 13.97
N SER A 18 -4.61 -9.08 14.83
CA SER A 18 -5.65 -9.11 15.86
C SER A 18 -7.07 -9.10 15.28
N ALA A 19 -7.24 -8.60 14.06
CA ALA A 19 -8.49 -8.63 13.30
C ALA A 19 -8.67 -9.92 12.46
N GLY A 20 -7.77 -10.91 12.58
CA GLY A 20 -7.82 -12.16 11.82
C GLY A 20 -7.33 -12.04 10.37
N SER A 21 -6.59 -10.98 10.03
CA SER A 21 -6.01 -10.80 8.70
C SER A 21 -4.73 -11.62 8.50
N GLN A 22 -4.28 -11.72 7.25
CA GLN A 22 -2.96 -12.25 6.90
C GLN A 22 -2.03 -11.08 6.55
N VAL A 23 -0.74 -11.22 6.90
CA VAL A 23 0.29 -10.24 6.58
C VAL A 23 1.31 -10.84 5.63
N PHE A 24 1.51 -10.20 4.49
CA PHE A 24 2.57 -10.53 3.54
C PHE A 24 3.84 -9.72 3.85
N CYS A 25 4.84 -10.38 4.45
CA CYS A 25 6.08 -9.73 4.87
C CYS A 25 7.12 -9.74 3.75
N THR A 26 7.37 -8.58 3.14
CA THR A 26 8.48 -8.42 2.19
C THR A 26 9.81 -8.19 2.93
N PRO A 27 10.97 -8.49 2.33
CA PRO A 27 12.29 -8.18 2.92
C PRO A 27 12.56 -6.68 3.11
N GLY A 28 11.72 -5.83 2.52
CA GLY A 28 11.84 -4.38 2.47
C GLY A 28 10.98 -3.81 1.34
N PHE A 29 10.91 -2.49 1.23
CA PHE A 29 10.25 -1.86 0.08
C PHE A 29 11.16 -1.91 -1.16
N ASN A 30 10.60 -2.36 -2.28
CA ASN A 30 11.25 -2.30 -3.59
C ASN A 30 10.18 -2.03 -4.65
N ALA A 31 10.20 -0.83 -5.25
CA ALA A 31 9.22 -0.41 -6.25
C ALA A 31 9.23 -1.26 -7.53
N LEU A 32 10.34 -1.92 -7.85
CA LEU A 32 10.41 -2.82 -9.00
C LEU A 32 9.67 -4.14 -8.73
N LYS A 33 9.64 -4.60 -7.48
CA LYS A 33 9.01 -5.87 -7.06
C LYS A 33 7.58 -5.73 -6.56
N PHE A 34 7.13 -4.51 -6.25
CA PHE A 34 5.82 -4.26 -5.64
C PHE A 34 4.66 -4.99 -6.34
N PHE A 35 4.55 -4.87 -7.66
CA PHE A 35 3.45 -5.51 -8.41
C PHE A 35 3.61 -7.02 -8.52
N ALA A 36 4.84 -7.55 -8.57
CA ALA A 36 5.05 -8.99 -8.50
C ALA A 36 4.57 -9.55 -7.15
N TRP A 37 4.88 -8.85 -6.05
CA TRP A 37 4.36 -9.21 -4.72
C TRP A 37 2.85 -9.05 -4.61
N MET A 38 2.26 -8.05 -5.25
CA MET A 38 0.80 -7.89 -5.29
C MET A 38 0.13 -9.08 -5.99
N ASP A 39 0.68 -9.56 -7.11
CA ASP A 39 0.12 -10.70 -7.86
C ASP A 39 0.27 -12.02 -7.09
N GLU A 40 1.36 -12.17 -6.34
CA GLU A 40 1.61 -13.32 -5.46
C GLU A 40 0.70 -13.30 -4.22
N ALA A 41 0.69 -12.18 -3.50
CA ALA A 41 0.04 -12.04 -2.20
C ALA A 41 -1.48 -11.83 -2.30
N LYS A 42 -1.97 -11.34 -3.45
CA LYS A 42 -3.37 -10.96 -3.69
C LYS A 42 -3.94 -10.11 -2.56
N PRO A 43 -3.28 -8.99 -2.19
CA PRO A 43 -3.66 -8.21 -1.03
C PRO A 43 -5.02 -7.54 -1.27
N THR A 44 -5.77 -7.33 -0.19
CA THR A 44 -7.02 -6.55 -0.24
C THR A 44 -6.82 -5.08 0.14
N TRP A 45 -5.65 -4.72 0.68
CA TRP A 45 -5.21 -3.35 0.97
C TRP A 45 -3.69 -3.36 1.22
N TYR A 46 -3.05 -2.20 1.20
CA TYR A 46 -1.66 -2.04 1.64
C TYR A 46 -1.47 -0.72 2.40
N THR A 47 -0.38 -0.63 3.17
CA THR A 47 0.03 0.60 3.87
C THR A 47 1.44 1.00 3.47
N ALA A 48 1.64 2.29 3.23
CA ALA A 48 2.92 2.85 2.81
C ALA A 48 3.04 4.33 3.24
N VAL A 49 4.25 4.87 3.20
CA VAL A 49 4.51 6.31 3.40
C VAL A 49 4.44 7.06 2.06
N PRO A 50 4.32 8.40 2.05
CA PRO A 50 4.15 9.16 0.81
C PRO A 50 5.18 8.89 -0.29
N THR A 51 6.46 8.77 0.06
CA THR A 51 7.53 8.47 -0.92
C THR A 51 7.40 7.09 -1.55
N MET A 52 6.93 6.09 -0.80
CA MET A 52 6.66 4.75 -1.34
C MET A 52 5.45 4.78 -2.29
N HIS A 53 4.40 5.50 -1.91
CA HIS A 53 3.22 5.70 -2.75
C HIS A 53 3.57 6.35 -4.09
N GLN A 54 4.38 7.41 -4.09
CA GLN A 54 4.89 8.04 -5.32
C GLN A 54 5.65 7.04 -6.21
N ALA A 55 6.52 6.22 -5.62
CA ALA A 55 7.26 5.20 -6.37
C ALA A 55 6.34 4.10 -6.95
N ILE A 56 5.24 3.77 -6.26
CA ILE A 56 4.22 2.83 -6.76
C ILE A 56 3.47 3.44 -7.96
N VAL A 57 3.06 4.71 -7.88
CA VAL A 57 2.39 5.42 -8.98
C VAL A 57 3.23 5.41 -10.24
N GLN A 58 4.53 5.75 -10.13
CA GLN A 58 5.46 5.75 -11.28
C GLN A 58 5.58 4.39 -11.98
N ARG A 59 5.28 3.30 -11.26
CA ARG A 59 5.40 1.92 -11.75
C ARG A 59 4.07 1.34 -12.23
N ALA A 60 2.94 1.97 -11.88
CA ALA A 60 1.60 1.44 -12.14
C ALA A 60 1.25 1.29 -13.63
N LYS A 61 1.70 2.22 -14.48
CA LYS A 61 1.39 2.21 -15.93
C LYS A 61 1.80 0.90 -16.62
N GLY A 62 2.88 0.26 -16.18
CA GLY A 62 3.35 -1.02 -16.73
C GLY A 62 2.73 -2.27 -16.09
N ASN A 63 1.79 -2.12 -15.17
CA ASN A 63 1.26 -3.22 -14.34
C ASN A 63 -0.27 -3.22 -14.26
N ALA A 64 -0.96 -2.65 -15.25
CA ALA A 64 -2.41 -2.53 -15.28
C ALA A 64 -3.13 -3.88 -15.10
N ASP A 65 -2.64 -4.94 -15.74
CA ASP A 65 -3.25 -6.27 -15.62
C ASP A 65 -3.15 -6.86 -14.20
N VAL A 66 -2.03 -6.62 -13.51
CA VAL A 66 -1.85 -7.05 -12.12
C VAL A 66 -2.81 -6.27 -11.21
N ILE A 67 -2.95 -4.96 -11.42
CA ILE A 67 -3.86 -4.13 -10.64
C ILE A 67 -5.30 -4.59 -10.83
N ALA A 68 -5.72 -4.88 -12.08
CA ALA A 68 -7.07 -5.33 -12.38
C ALA A 68 -7.41 -6.69 -11.75
N ARG A 69 -6.45 -7.62 -11.65
CA ARG A 69 -6.65 -8.92 -11.01
C ARG A 69 -6.64 -8.89 -9.48
N ASN A 70 -6.15 -7.81 -8.87
CA ASN A 70 -5.97 -7.68 -7.43
C ASN A 70 -6.67 -6.41 -6.89
N PRO A 71 -8.01 -6.36 -6.92
CA PRO A 71 -8.75 -5.17 -6.52
C PRO A 71 -8.57 -4.87 -5.03
N LEU A 72 -8.07 -3.67 -4.73
CA LEU A 72 -7.92 -3.18 -3.38
C LEU A 72 -9.25 -2.63 -2.86
N ARG A 73 -9.51 -2.79 -1.56
CA ARG A 73 -10.63 -2.15 -0.85
C ARG A 73 -10.29 -0.72 -0.44
N PHE A 74 -9.02 -0.48 -0.10
CA PHE A 74 -8.46 0.83 0.22
C PHE A 74 -6.94 0.76 0.20
N LEU A 75 -6.32 1.94 0.20
CA LEU A 75 -4.89 2.15 0.42
C LEU A 75 -4.75 2.96 1.70
N ARG A 76 -3.67 2.75 2.46
CA ARG A 76 -3.41 3.54 3.66
C ARG A 76 -2.11 4.33 3.53
N SER A 77 -2.18 5.62 3.86
CA SER A 77 -1.02 6.48 4.03
C SER A 77 -0.87 6.90 5.50
N SER A 78 0.37 7.02 5.96
CA SER A 78 0.70 7.51 7.30
C SER A 78 2.14 8.02 7.34
N SER A 79 2.55 8.55 8.49
CA SER A 79 3.88 9.11 8.80
C SER A 79 4.17 10.53 8.31
N SER A 80 3.50 11.03 7.27
CA SER A 80 3.54 12.44 6.86
C SER A 80 2.37 12.76 5.92
N SER A 81 2.11 14.04 5.68
CA SER A 81 1.06 14.47 4.74
C SER A 81 1.32 13.95 3.32
N MET A 82 0.27 13.45 2.67
CA MET A 82 0.31 13.11 1.26
C MET A 82 0.02 14.34 0.37
N PRO A 83 0.76 14.55 -0.74
CA PRO A 83 0.36 15.54 -1.74
C PRO A 83 -1.00 15.17 -2.36
N PRO A 84 -1.97 16.09 -2.45
CA PRO A 84 -3.31 15.79 -2.98
C PRO A 84 -3.31 15.18 -4.38
N GLN A 85 -2.34 15.55 -5.21
CA GLN A 85 -2.16 14.95 -6.54
C GLN A 85 -1.85 13.45 -6.47
N VAL A 86 -0.99 13.02 -5.55
CA VAL A 86 -0.63 11.61 -5.38
C VAL A 86 -1.84 10.81 -4.88
N ILE A 87 -2.66 11.40 -4.00
CA ILE A 87 -3.93 10.80 -3.56
C ILE A 87 -4.81 10.51 -4.79
N LYS A 88 -5.06 11.53 -5.60
CA LYS A 88 -5.90 11.42 -6.79
C LYS A 88 -5.38 10.36 -7.76
N GLU A 89 -4.07 10.36 -8.05
CA GLU A 89 -3.44 9.39 -8.94
C GLU A 89 -3.61 7.95 -8.41
N LEU A 90 -3.38 7.72 -7.11
CA LEU A 90 -3.59 6.41 -6.49
C LEU A 90 -5.04 5.94 -6.59
N GLU A 91 -6.00 6.81 -6.28
CA GLU A 91 -7.42 6.47 -6.34
C GLU A 91 -7.87 6.19 -7.78
N GLU A 92 -7.35 6.93 -8.75
CA GLU A 92 -7.61 6.69 -10.18
C GLU A 92 -7.01 5.37 -10.68
N ILE A 93 -5.79 5.04 -10.24
CA ILE A 93 -5.07 3.81 -10.63
C ILE A 93 -5.72 2.58 -10.03
N PHE A 94 -5.95 2.58 -8.72
CA PHE A 94 -6.39 1.40 -7.96
C PHE A 94 -7.91 1.29 -7.82
N LYS A 95 -8.66 2.33 -8.21
CA LYS A 95 -10.13 2.41 -8.05
C LYS A 95 -10.58 2.17 -6.61
N ALA A 96 -9.76 2.60 -5.65
CA ALA A 96 -9.94 2.39 -4.23
C ALA A 96 -9.51 3.64 -3.46
N PRO A 97 -10.19 4.00 -2.36
CA PRO A 97 -9.89 5.21 -1.61
C PRO A 97 -8.53 5.13 -0.90
N LEU A 98 -7.83 6.26 -0.79
CA LEU A 98 -6.71 6.41 0.13
C LEU A 98 -7.20 6.91 1.49
N ILE A 99 -6.88 6.17 2.55
CA ILE A 99 -7.19 6.54 3.92
C ILE A 99 -5.94 7.16 4.57
N GLU A 100 -6.10 8.36 5.12
CA GLU A 100 -5.14 8.99 6.02
C GLU A 100 -5.72 9.04 7.44
N PRO A 101 -4.91 8.89 8.50
CA PRO A 101 -5.38 9.19 9.84
C PRO A 101 -5.77 10.66 9.92
N THR A 102 -7.05 10.94 10.21
CA THR A 102 -7.50 12.27 10.59
C THR A 102 -6.78 12.68 11.88
N ALA A 103 -6.23 13.90 11.88
CA ALA A 103 -5.69 14.54 13.08
C ALA A 103 -6.79 14.73 14.13
#